data_AF-A0A429EHX0-F1
#
_entry.id   AF-A0A429EHX0-F1
#
_cell.length_a   1.000
_cell.length_b   1.000
_cell.length_c   1.000
_cell.angle_alpha   90.00
_cell.angle_beta   90.00
_cell.angle_gamma   90.00
#
_symmetry.space_group_name_H-M   'P 1'
#
loop_
_entity.id
_entity.type
_entity.pdbx_description
1 polymer ?
#
loop_
_entity_poly.entity_id
_entity_poly.type
_entity_poly.pdbx_seq_one_letter_code
_entity_poly.pdbx_strand_id
1 'polypeptide(L)'
;RLPQEVSGLVFTVNSFSGQKFTEVAKAYCRLIDAASGEELVRFDLTSAEPQTGVMMAKLIRQYSGEWEMTAMGDFVKSRTVRGMVKPAAQAL
;
A
#
# COMPACT_ATOMS: atom_id res chain seq x y z
N ARG A 1 19.93 -0.82 -0.35
CA ARG A 1 19.73 -0.80 1.13
C ARG A 1 19.07 0.51 1.50
N LEU A 2 18.13 0.51 2.45
CA LEU A 2 17.50 1.74 2.94
C LEU A 2 18.47 2.53 3.83
N PRO A 3 18.45 3.87 3.79
CA PRO A 3 19.17 4.71 4.75
C PRO A 3 18.73 4.47 6.20
N GLN A 4 19.59 4.78 7.17
CA GLN A 4 19.36 4.48 8.59
C GLN A 4 18.24 5.36 9.19
N GLU A 5 18.06 6.55 8.63
CA GLU A 5 17.01 7.51 9.00
C GLU A 5 15.60 7.09 8.57
N VAL A 6 15.47 6.06 7.72
CA VAL A 6 14.15 5.56 7.29
C VAL A 6 13.56 4.66 8.39
N SER A 7 12.53 5.16 9.07
CA SER A 7 11.78 4.40 10.08
C SER A 7 10.55 3.69 9.52
N GLY A 8 10.09 4.03 8.32
CA GLY A 8 8.86 3.49 7.77
C GLY A 8 8.74 3.63 6.25
N LEU A 9 7.95 2.73 5.67
CA LEU A 9 7.53 2.75 4.26
C LEU A 9 6.02 2.55 4.20
N VAL A 10 5.35 3.26 3.30
CA VAL A 10 3.93 3.04 2.99
C VAL A 10 3.80 2.67 1.51
N PHE A 11 3.14 1.55 1.25
CA PHE A 11 2.88 1.05 -0.08
C PHE A 11 1.52 1.53 -0.55
N THR A 12 1.49 2.21 -1.69
CA THR A 12 0.27 2.78 -2.26
C THR A 12 0.04 2.32 -3.68
N VAL A 13 -1.22 2.21 -4.08
CA VAL A 13 -1.63 1.95 -5.45
C VAL A 13 -2.50 3.13 -5.90
N ASN A 14 -2.22 3.67 -7.08
CA ASN A 14 -2.98 4.77 -7.67
C ASN A 14 -3.36 4.47 -9.10
N SER A 15 -4.57 4.86 -9.47
CA SER A 15 -5.03 4.97 -10.85
C SER A 15 -4.70 6.37 -11.38
N PHE A 16 -3.62 6.49 -12.15
CA PHE A 16 -3.17 7.76 -12.71
C PHE A 16 -4.16 8.32 -13.74
N SER A 17 -4.71 7.46 -14.60
CA SER A 17 -5.74 7.81 -15.57
C SER A 17 -7.11 8.11 -14.94
N GLY A 18 -7.29 7.79 -13.66
CA GLY A 18 -8.45 8.23 -12.87
C GLY A 18 -9.62 7.25 -12.82
N GLN A 19 -9.48 6.05 -13.39
CA GLN A 19 -10.45 4.97 -13.18
C GLN A 19 -10.55 4.65 -11.69
N LYS A 20 -11.76 4.43 -11.20
CA LYS A 20 -11.99 3.93 -9.85
C LYS A 20 -11.64 2.44 -9.80
N PHE A 21 -11.28 1.92 -8.62
CA PHE A 21 -11.01 0.48 -8.50
C PHE A 21 -12.23 -0.40 -8.84
N THR A 22 -13.45 0.11 -8.66
CA THR A 22 -14.70 -0.51 -9.11
C THR A 22 -14.85 -0.63 -10.63
N GLU A 23 -14.05 0.11 -11.40
CA GLU A 23 -14.07 0.15 -12.88
C GLU A 23 -12.95 -0.68 -13.50
N VAL A 24 -12.02 -1.18 -12.68
CA VAL A 24 -10.86 -1.96 -13.13
C VAL A 24 -11.10 -3.43 -12.81
N ALA A 25 -11.33 -4.22 -13.84
CA ALA A 25 -11.50 -5.66 -13.68
C ALA A 25 -10.19 -6.32 -13.20
N LYS A 26 -10.31 -7.24 -12.24
CA LYS A 26 -9.19 -8.03 -11.69
C LYS A 26 -8.08 -7.15 -11.10
N ALA A 27 -8.43 -6.03 -10.48
CA ALA A 27 -7.51 -5.25 -9.69
C ALA A 27 -7.25 -5.94 -8.36
N TYR A 28 -6.00 -6.31 -8.09
CA TYR A 28 -5.62 -6.89 -6.80
C TYR A 28 -4.17 -6.54 -6.47
N CYS A 29 -3.83 -6.62 -5.19
CA CYS A 29 -2.47 -6.46 -4.68
C CYS A 29 -2.11 -7.65 -3.81
N ARG A 30 -0.83 -8.05 -3.81
CA ARG A 30 -0.35 -9.19 -3.03
C ARG A 30 0.95 -8.86 -2.32
N LEU A 31 1.08 -9.37 -1.12
CA LEU A 31 2.34 -9.48 -0.41
C LEU A 31 2.84 -10.91 -0.55
N ILE A 32 4.07 -11.06 -1.04
CA ILE A 32 4.69 -12.35 -1.30
C ILE A 32 6.00 -12.40 -0.53
N ASP A 33 6.24 -13.49 0.20
CA ASP A 33 7.55 -13.79 0.75
C ASP A 33 8.50 -14.13 -0.41
N ALA A 34 9.59 -13.37 -0.55
CA ALA A 34 10.49 -13.53 -1.69
C ALA A 34 11.38 -14.79 -1.61
N ALA A 35 11.54 -15.38 -0.42
CA ALA A 35 12.39 -16.56 -0.22
C ALA A 35 11.60 -17.86 -0.45
N SER A 36 10.38 -17.96 0.06
CA SER A 36 9.51 -19.14 -0.09
C SER A 36 8.58 -19.04 -1.31
N GLY A 37 8.29 -17.83 -1.80
CA GLY A 37 7.27 -17.57 -2.81
C GLY A 37 5.83 -17.60 -2.26
N GLU A 38 5.67 -17.70 -0.94
CA GLU A 38 4.36 -17.78 -0.29
C GLU A 38 3.60 -16.45 -0.39
N GLU A 39 2.33 -16.53 -0.77
CA GLU A 39 1.42 -15.38 -0.78
C GLU A 39 0.92 -15.13 0.66
N LEU A 40 1.57 -14.20 1.35
CA LEU A 40 1.26 -13.85 2.74
C LEU A 40 -0.08 -13.12 2.86
N VAL A 41 -0.38 -12.23 1.91
CA VAL A 41 -1.61 -11.44 1.91
C VAL A 41 -2.06 -11.17 0.47
N ARG A 42 -3.38 -11.19 0.24
CA ARG A 42 -4.01 -10.73 -1.00
C ARG A 42 -5.17 -9.80 -0.71
N PHE A 43 -5.17 -8.67 -1.40
CA PHE A 43 -6.27 -7.71 -1.40
C PHE A 43 -6.90 -7.69 -2.78
N ASP A 44 -8.20 -8.00 -2.86
CA ASP A 44 -8.99 -7.74 -4.06
C ASP A 44 -9.49 -6.29 -4.02
N LEU A 45 -9.17 -5.54 -5.06
CA LEU A 45 -9.59 -4.15 -5.23
C LEU A 45 -10.74 -4.05 -6.22
N THR A 46 -10.98 -5.11 -7.01
CA THR A 46 -12.11 -5.19 -7.94
C THR A 46 -13.39 -5.08 -7.11
N SER A 47 -14.14 -3.99 -7.31
CA SER A 47 -15.38 -3.73 -6.57
C SER A 47 -15.23 -3.36 -5.09
N ALA A 48 -14.05 -2.95 -4.63
CA ALA A 48 -13.85 -2.52 -3.24
C ALA A 48 -14.51 -1.14 -2.99
N GLU A 49 -13.75 -0.05 -3.09
CA GLU A 49 -14.27 1.32 -2.94
C GLU A 49 -14.15 2.08 -4.27
N PRO A 50 -15.08 3.00 -4.60
CA PRO A 50 -15.07 3.81 -5.82
C PRO A 50 -14.05 4.96 -5.73
N GLN A 51 -12.81 4.64 -5.34
CA GLN A 51 -11.70 5.56 -5.16
C GLN A 51 -10.58 5.28 -6.17
N THR A 52 -9.65 6.22 -6.31
CA THR A 52 -8.54 6.17 -7.27
C THR A 52 -7.18 5.87 -6.63
N GLY A 53 -7.12 5.81 -5.30
CA GLY A 53 -5.91 5.55 -4.54
C GLY A 53 -6.21 4.67 -3.32
N VAL A 54 -5.25 3.86 -2.91
CA VAL A 54 -5.33 3.02 -1.72
C VAL A 54 -3.95 2.89 -1.09
N MET A 55 -3.87 2.97 0.24
CA MET A 55 -2.69 2.63 1.02
C MET A 55 -2.83 1.16 1.46
N MET A 56 -2.00 0.30 0.90
CA MET A 56 -2.16 -1.15 1.01
C MET A 56 -1.59 -1.70 2.30
N ALA A 57 -0.35 -1.31 2.60
CA ALA A 57 0.40 -1.81 3.72
C ALA A 57 1.45 -0.78 4.13
N LYS A 58 1.88 -0.87 5.38
CA LYS A 58 3.03 -0.14 5.90
C LYS A 58 4.06 -1.12 6.43
N LEU A 59 5.32 -0.75 6.30
CA LEU A 59 6.45 -1.47 6.88
C LEU A 59 7.13 -0.52 7.85
N ILE A 60 7.14 -0.85 9.14
CA ILE A 60 7.70 0.00 10.20
C ILE A 60 8.90 -0.69 10.81
N ARG A 61 9.96 0.07 11.04
CA ARG A 61 11.15 -0.39 11.74
C ARG A 61 10.93 -0.30 13.24
N GLN A 62 10.91 -1.43 13.91
CA GLN A 62 10.78 -1.51 15.36
C GLN A 62 12.07 -1.05 16.05
N TYR A 63 11.99 -0.73 17.34
CA TYR A 63 13.17 -0.35 18.14
C TYR A 63 14.26 -1.46 18.18
N SER A 64 13.86 -2.73 18.05
CA SER A 64 14.78 -3.87 17.91
C SER A 64 15.58 -3.86 16.60
N GLY A 65 15.17 -3.06 15.62
CA GLY A 65 15.75 -2.98 14.29
C GLY A 65 15.10 -3.91 13.26
N GLU A 66 14.15 -4.74 13.69
CA GLU A 66 13.33 -5.60 12.83
C GLU A 66 12.30 -4.76 12.07
N TRP A 67 11.87 -5.27 10.91
CA TRP A 67 10.82 -4.66 10.10
C TRP A 67 9.52 -5.43 10.27
N GLU A 68 8.46 -4.73 10.66
CA GLU A 68 7.12 -5.29 10.79
C GLU A 68 6.22 -4.75 9.68
N MET A 69 5.52 -5.66 9.00
CA MET A 69 4.57 -5.28 7.96
C MET A 69 3.13 -5.36 8.48
N THR A 70 2.38 -4.29 8.29
CA THR A 70 0.96 -4.19 8.66
C THR A 70 0.12 -3.90 7.41
N ALA A 71 -0.87 -4.76 7.16
CA ALA A 71 -1.95 -4.51 6.20
C ALA A 71 -2.80 -3.30 6.62
N MET A 72 -3.22 -2.46 5.67
CA MET A 72 -4.08 -1.29 5.93
C MET A 72 -5.38 -1.35 5.11
N GLY A 73 -5.31 -1.15 3.79
CA GLY A 73 -6.49 -1.14 2.91
C GLY A 73 -7.24 0.19 2.90
N ASP A 74 -6.59 1.30 3.24
CA ASP A 74 -7.23 2.61 3.36
C ASP A 74 -7.34 3.31 2.00
N PHE A 75 -8.57 3.56 1.55
CA PHE A 75 -8.82 4.21 0.27
C PHE A 75 -8.73 5.73 0.36
N VAL A 76 -8.12 6.34 -0.66
CA VAL A 76 -7.84 7.78 -0.72
C VAL A 76 -8.27 8.33 -2.07
N LYS A 77 -8.95 9.49 -2.05
CA LYS A 77 -9.29 10.26 -3.25
C LYS A 77 -8.07 10.99 -3.80
N SER A 78 -7.10 10.23 -4.31
CA SER A 78 -5.90 10.76 -4.97
C SER A 78 -5.53 9.88 -6.16
N ARG A 79 -5.07 10.53 -7.23
CA ARG A 79 -4.63 9.88 -8.47
C ARG A 79 -3.12 9.76 -8.58
N THR A 80 -2.37 10.39 -7.66
CA THR A 80 -0.91 10.44 -7.73
C THR A 80 -0.29 10.21 -6.37
N VAL A 81 0.94 9.67 -6.36
CA VAL A 81 1.73 9.49 -5.14
C VAL A 81 1.94 10.79 -4.37
N ARG A 82 2.04 11.94 -5.05
CA ARG A 82 2.17 13.26 -4.39
C ARG A 82 0.96 13.57 -3.51
N GLY A 83 -0.24 13.22 -3.97
CA GLY A 83 -1.46 13.34 -3.16
C GLY A 83 -1.57 12.29 -2.05
N MET A 84 -0.74 11.25 -2.08
CA MET A 84 -0.67 10.22 -1.03
C MET A 84 0.28 10.60 0.10
N VAL A 85 1.19 11.56 -0.08
CA VAL A 85 2.25 11.87 0.92
C VAL A 85 1.66 12.22 2.29
N LYS A 86 0.68 13.14 2.32
CA LYS A 86 0.04 13.56 3.58
C LYS A 86 -0.70 12.41 4.29
N PRO A 87 -1.62 11.67 3.65
CA PRO A 87 -2.30 10.56 4.31
C PRO A 87 -1.33 9.41 4.66
N ALA A 88 -0.34 9.10 3.82
CA ALA A 88 0.65 8.07 4.12
C ALA A 88 1.51 8.42 5.35
N ALA A 89 1.91 9.70 5.48
CA ALA A 89 2.66 10.15 6.65
C ALA A 89 1.86 10.06 7.96
N GLN A 90 0.53 10.11 7.90
CA GLN A 90 -0.34 9.94 9.08
C GLN A 90 -0.50 8.48 9.50
N ALA A 91 -0.15 7.54 8.62
CA ALA A 91 -0.25 6.11 8.87
C ALA A 91 1.02 5.51 9.50
N LEU A 92 2.13 6.26 9.51
CA LEU A 92 3.40 5.91 10.15
C LEU A 92 3.44 6.43 11.59
#